data_AF-A0A2P7QEY1-F1
#
_entry.id   AF-A0A2P7QEY1-F1
#
_cell.length_a   1.000
_cell.length_b   1.000
_cell.length_c   1.000
_cell.angle_alpha   90.00
_cell.angle_beta   90.00
_cell.angle_gamma   90.00
#
_symmetry.space_group_name_H-M   'P 1'
#
loop_
_entity.id
_entity.type
_entity.pdbx_description
1 polymer ?
#
loop_
_entity_poly.entity_id
_entity_poly.type
_entity_poly.pdbx_seq_one_letter_code
_entity_poly.pdbx_strand_id
1 'polypeptide(L)' 'MSEQLEFYRTRAAAAKAEAEAATLINVRDRALLAEASWNEMARRVLDTQRRRAARIAAE' A
#
# COMPACT_ATOMS: atom_id res chain seq x y z
N MET A 1 -9.28 -11.01 1.95
CA MET A 1 -8.20 -10.00 2.00
C MET A 1 -7.80 -9.85 3.47
N SER A 2 -6.53 -9.70 3.84
CA SER A 2 -6.22 -9.44 5.26
C SER A 2 -6.55 -8.00 5.65
N GLU A 3 -6.92 -7.80 6.90
CA GLU A 3 -7.17 -6.48 7.49
C GLU A 3 -5.98 -5.52 7.30
N GLN A 4 -4.75 -6.01 7.49
CA GLN A 4 -3.54 -5.22 7.26
C GLN A 4 -3.37 -4.77 5.80
N LEU A 5 -3.73 -5.63 4.84
CA LEU A 5 -3.63 -5.31 3.42
C LEU A 5 -4.66 -4.26 3.02
N GLU A 6 -5.88 -4.39 3.53
CA GLU A 6 -6.92 -3.39 3.34
C GLU A 6 -6.52 -2.05 3.95
N PHE A 7 -6.01 -2.06 5.19
CA PHE A 7 -5.48 -0.87 5.85
C PHE A 7 -4.43 -0.14 4.99
N TYR A 8 -3.39 -0.85 4.52
CA TYR A 8 -2.36 -0.23 3.70
C TYR A 8 -2.89 0.30 2.36
N ARG A 9 -3.82 -0.42 1.72
CA ARG A 9 -4.45 0.05 0.47
C ARG A 9 -5.30 1.30 0.67
N THR A 10 -6.07 1.35 1.76
CA THR A 10 -6.86 2.53 2.12
C THR A 10 -5.96 3.74 2.37
N ARG A 11 -4.82 3.56 3.05
CA ARG A 11 -3.83 4.62 3.26
C ARG A 11 -3.16 5.08 1.97
N ALA A 12 -2.83 4.15 1.07
CA ALA A 12 -2.29 4.48 -0.24
C ALA A 12 -3.29 5.30 -1.07
N ALA A 13 -4.57 4.89 -1.11
CA ALA A 13 -5.61 5.61 -1.83
C ALA A 13 -5.86 7.02 -1.26
N ALA A 14 -5.85 7.16 0.08
CA ALA A 14 -5.98 8.46 0.72
C ALA A 14 -4.81 9.40 0.38
N ALA A 15 -3.57 8.88 0.40
CA ALA A 15 -2.39 9.66 0.02
C ALA A 15 -2.41 10.07 -1.46
N LYS A 16 -2.88 9.19 -2.34
CA LYS A 16 -3.08 9.51 -3.76
C LYS A 16 -4.10 10.65 -3.94
N ALA A 17 -5.23 10.58 -3.23
CA ALA A 17 -6.23 11.64 -3.28
C ALA A 17 -5.69 12.98 -2.74
N GLU A 18 -4.85 12.96 -1.70
CA GLU A 18 -4.14 14.16 -1.22
C GLU A 18 -3.21 14.73 -2.30
N ALA A 19 -2.45 13.88 -3.00
CA ALA A 19 -1.59 14.31 -4.10
C ALA A 19 -2.38 14.92 -5.26
N GLU A 20 -3.52 14.34 -5.62
CA GLU A 20 -4.40 14.84 -6.68
C GLU A 20 -5.04 16.19 -6.33
N ALA A 21 -5.38 16.41 -5.04
CA ALA A 21 -5.96 17.66 -4.56
C ALA A 21 -4.91 18.76 -4.27
N ALA A 22 -3.62 18.41 -4.20
CA ALA A 22 -2.57 19.34 -3.81
C ALA A 22 -2.31 20.42 -4.87
N THR A 23 -2.41 21.68 -4.47
CA THR A 23 -2.06 22.84 -5.31
C THR A 23 -0.57 23.21 -5.22
N LEU A 24 0.11 22.76 -4.17
CA LEU A 24 1.54 22.98 -3.95
C LEU A 24 2.33 21.73 -4.31
N ILE A 25 3.40 21.89 -5.10
CA ILE A 25 4.24 20.80 -5.60
C ILE A 25 4.85 20.00 -4.43
N ASN A 26 5.36 20.67 -3.41
CA ASN A 26 5.96 20.01 -2.25
C ASN A 26 4.95 19.14 -1.48
N VAL A 27 3.68 19.54 -1.40
CA VAL A 27 2.62 18.76 -0.78
C VAL A 27 2.29 17.55 -1.65
N ARG A 28 2.15 17.74 -2.96
CA ARG A 28 1.92 16.66 -3.92
C ARG A 28 3.02 15.61 -3.84
N ASP A 29 4.28 16.03 -3.88
CA ASP A 29 5.43 15.11 -3.91
C ASP A 29 5.53 14.31 -2.59
N ARG A 30 5.28 14.96 -1.44
CA ARG A 30 5.18 14.28 -0.15
C ARG A 30 4.06 13.24 -0.14
N ALA A 31 2.89 13.58 -0.67
CA ALA A 31 1.74 12.68 -0.72
C ALA A 31 1.99 11.48 -1.64
N LEU A 32 2.65 11.68 -2.79
CA LEU A 32 3.09 10.58 -3.68
C LEU A 32 4.11 9.64 -3.00
N LEU A 33 5.06 10.19 -2.24
CA LEU A 33 5.99 9.36 -1.45
C LEU A 33 5.26 8.54 -0.37
N ALA A 34 4.24 9.11 0.26
CA ALA A 34 3.40 8.40 1.20
C ALA A 34 2.61 7.28 0.51
N GLU A 35 1.97 7.55 -0.63
CA GLU A 35 1.29 6.52 -1.44
C GLU A 35 2.23 5.36 -1.77
N ALA A 36 3.43 5.66 -2.27
CA ALA A 36 4.42 4.65 -2.64
C ALA A 36 4.82 3.78 -1.43
N SER A 37 5.01 4.40 -0.27
CA SER A 37 5.35 3.71 0.98
C SER A 37 4.23 2.77 1.45
N TRP A 38 2.97 3.21 1.36
CA TRP A 38 1.82 2.38 1.71
C TRP A 38 1.62 1.22 0.74
N ASN A 39 1.81 1.45 -0.56
CA ASN A 39 1.76 0.41 -1.58
C ASN A 39 2.84 -0.66 -1.38
N GLU A 40 4.05 -0.26 -0.99
CA GLU A 40 5.13 -1.19 -0.66
C GLU A 40 4.78 -2.06 0.56
N MET A 41 4.18 -1.49 1.60
CA MET A 41 3.70 -2.27 2.75
C MET A 41 2.58 -3.25 2.36
N ALA A 42 1.64 -2.84 1.53
CA ALA A 42 0.61 -3.71 0.98
C ALA A 42 1.22 -4.89 0.19
N ARG A 43 2.25 -4.61 -0.62
CA ARG A 43 2.98 -5.63 -1.37
C ARG A 43 3.64 -6.66 -0.45
N ARG A 44 4.31 -6.23 0.62
CA ARG A 44 4.95 -7.13 1.60
C ARG A 44 3.96 -8.07 2.27
N VAL A 45 2.77 -7.57 2.62
CA VAL A 45 1.70 -8.40 3.19
C VAL A 45 1.24 -9.46 2.18
N LEU A 46 1.02 -9.06 0.92
CA LEU A 46 0.64 -9.97 -0.16
C LEU A 46 1.69 -11.06 -0.39
N ASP A 47 2.97 -10.68 -0.47
CA ASP A 47 4.06 -11.63 -0.71
C ASP A 47 4.20 -12.62 0.44
N THR A 48 4.01 -12.18 1.69
CA THR A 48 3.97 -13.07 2.86
C THR A 48 2.81 -14.07 2.77
N GLN A 49 1.62 -13.61 2.40
CA GLN A 49 0.45 -14.48 2.23
C GLN A 49 0.67 -15.51 1.12
N ARG A 50 1.22 -15.09 -0.01
CA ARG A 50 1.56 -15.98 -1.14
C ARG A 50 2.55 -17.06 -0.72
N ARG A 51 3.63 -16.68 -0.01
CA ARG A 51 4.61 -17.65 0.50
C ARG A 51 3.98 -18.64 1.47
N ARG A 52 3.10 -18.18 2.36
CA ARG A 52 2.37 -19.06 3.29
C ARG A 52 1.44 -20.03 2.55
N ALA A 53 0.68 -19.54 1.58
CA ALA A 53 -0.22 -20.39 0.77
C ALA A 53 0.57 -21.43 -0.04
N ALA A 54 1.69 -21.03 -0.64
CA ALA A 54 2.56 -21.96 -1.38
C ALA A 54 3.14 -23.06 -0.48
N ARG A 55 3.52 -22.72 0.76
CA ARG A 55 3.97 -23.72 1.74
C ARG A 55 2.88 -24.72 2.09
N ILE A 56 1.67 -24.24 2.41
CA ILE A 56 0.53 -25.11 2.76
C ILE A 56 0.16 -26.03 1.60
N ALA A 57 0.24 -25.55 0.35
CA ALA A 57 -0.06 -26.35 -0.83
C ALA A 57 1.02 -27.40 -1.18
N ALA A 58 2.22 -27.27 -0.62
CA ALA A 58 3.32 -28.22 -0.81
C ALA A 58 3.40 -29.29 0.29
N GLU A 59 2.58 -29.16 1.34
CA GLU A 59 2.36 -30.14 2.41
C GLU A 59 1.19 -31.07 2.02
#